data_AF-A0A4Q5R2Z5-F1
#
_entry.id   AF-A0A4Q5R2Z5-F1
#
_cell.length_a   1.000
_cell.length_b   1.000
_cell.length_c   1.000
_cell.angle_alpha   90.00
_cell.angle_beta   90.00
_cell.angle_gamma   90.00
#
_symmetry.space_group_name_H-M   'P 1'
#
loop_
_entity.id
_entity.type
_entity.pdbx_description
1 polymer ?
#
loop_
_entity_poly.entity_id
_entity_poly.type
_entity_poly.pdbx_seq_one_letter_code
_entity_poly.pdbx_strand_id
1 'polypeptide(L)'
;MRLFLCAALLLAGGWPSPGLAQQAAPDAPAPARPVYKPVWLLDYQVIIGENELSVIKPGEIKKIDIYKANNIPAKWRGLAEHGIVALTMKHRVKLKTTTLSSLSRWLHLAGPVRFKLDGLPLEDPALRIALAGIAGLDVTRATPTAPGTVVDIRLVRTGPTPPPPGPVVPGQPLRILIRGTAGL
;
A
#
# COMPACT_ATOMS: atom_id res chain seq x y z
N MET A 1 28.73 -57.64 1.99
CA MET A 1 28.28 -58.81 2.81
C MET A 1 27.40 -58.24 3.92
N ARG A 2 26.12 -58.58 4.06
CA ARG A 2 25.45 -59.88 3.94
C ARG A 2 24.08 -59.69 3.28
N LEU A 3 23.77 -60.61 2.37
CA LEU A 3 22.44 -60.94 1.89
C LEU A 3 21.56 -61.34 3.09
N PHE A 4 20.29 -60.93 3.09
CA PHE A 4 19.23 -61.80 3.57
C PHE A 4 18.03 -61.72 2.62
N LEU A 5 17.90 -62.83 1.91
CA LEU A 5 16.81 -63.27 1.07
C LEU A 5 15.67 -63.72 2.00
N CYS A 6 14.45 -63.25 1.81
CA CYS A 6 13.25 -63.95 2.29
C CYS A 6 12.16 -63.84 1.23
N ALA A 7 11.77 -65.01 0.75
CA ALA A 7 10.87 -65.22 -0.36
C ALA A 7 9.43 -65.44 0.15
N ALA A 8 8.49 -65.02 -0.71
CA ALA A 8 7.17 -65.60 -0.97
C ALA A 8 6.11 -65.62 0.14
N LEU A 9 4.95 -64.99 -0.13
CA LEU A 9 3.75 -65.74 -0.49
C LEU A 9 2.65 -64.82 -1.07
N LEU A 10 1.98 -65.33 -2.10
CA LEU A 10 0.80 -64.78 -2.77
C LEU A 10 -0.43 -64.76 -1.87
N LEU A 11 -1.19 -63.66 -1.88
CA LEU A 11 -2.65 -63.70 -1.73
C LEU A 11 -3.29 -62.68 -2.67
N ALA A 12 -4.01 -63.21 -3.66
CA ALA A 12 -4.96 -62.47 -4.47
C ALA A 12 -6.14 -62.03 -3.58
N GLY A 13 -6.43 -60.74 -3.60
CA GLY A 13 -7.60 -60.16 -2.93
C GLY A 13 -7.94 -58.83 -3.60
N GLY A 14 -8.79 -58.89 -4.62
CA GLY A 14 -9.34 -57.70 -5.24
C GLY A 14 -10.22 -56.95 -4.24
N TRP A 15 -9.84 -55.71 -3.93
CA TRP A 15 -10.68 -54.77 -3.19
C TRP A 15 -11.18 -53.71 -4.17
N PRO A 16 -12.51 -53.50 -4.30
CA PRO A 16 -13.02 -52.35 -5.02
C PRO A 16 -12.69 -51.10 -4.21
N SER A 17 -11.85 -50.23 -4.75
CA SER A 17 -11.64 -48.88 -4.19
C SER A 17 -12.97 -48.12 -4.27
N PRO A 18 -13.58 -47.70 -3.16
CA PRO A 18 -14.60 -46.67 -3.23
C PRO A 18 -13.89 -45.40 -3.69
N GLY A 19 -14.28 -44.91 -4.87
CA GLY A 19 -13.92 -43.57 -5.30
C GLY A 19 -14.44 -42.58 -4.27
N LEU A 20 -13.56 -42.14 -3.36
CA LEU A 20 -13.79 -40.97 -2.55
C LEU A 20 -13.85 -39.80 -3.52
N ALA A 21 -15.08 -39.45 -3.91
CA ALA A 21 -15.39 -38.14 -4.43
C ALA A 21 -14.80 -37.12 -3.46
N GLN A 22 -13.72 -36.47 -3.89
CA GLN A 22 -13.13 -35.37 -3.16
C GLN A 22 -14.15 -34.23 -3.22
N GLN A 23 -15.01 -34.20 -2.20
CA GLN A 23 -15.97 -33.15 -1.97
C GLN A 23 -15.15 -31.87 -1.80
N ALA A 24 -15.16 -31.02 -2.83
CA ALA A 24 -14.49 -29.73 -2.81
C ALA A 24 -14.99 -28.99 -1.57
N ALA A 25 -14.08 -28.75 -0.62
CA ALA A 25 -14.38 -27.91 0.52
C ALA A 25 -14.87 -26.55 -0.01
N PRO A 26 -15.89 -25.93 0.61
CA PRO A 26 -16.30 -24.58 0.25
C PRO A 26 -15.07 -23.67 0.30
N ASP A 27 -14.82 -22.96 -0.80
CA ASP A 27 -13.66 -22.10 -1.03
C ASP A 27 -13.35 -21.28 0.22
N ALA A 28 -12.23 -21.61 0.88
CA ALA A 28 -11.69 -20.74 1.91
C ALA A 28 -11.45 -19.36 1.26
N PRO A 29 -11.93 -18.25 1.86
CA PRO A 29 -11.75 -16.93 1.29
C PRO A 29 -10.25 -16.69 1.10
N ALA A 30 -9.86 -16.39 -0.14
CA ALA A 30 -8.48 -16.07 -0.46
C ALA A 30 -7.99 -14.96 0.49
N PRO A 31 -6.76 -15.05 1.02
CA PRO A 31 -6.23 -14.02 1.90
C PRO A 31 -6.33 -12.66 1.20
N ALA A 32 -6.93 -11.68 1.87
CA ALA A 32 -7.09 -10.34 1.35
C ALA A 32 -5.70 -9.81 0.96
N ARG A 33 -5.54 -9.40 -0.30
CA ARG A 33 -4.29 -8.81 -0.75
C ARG A 33 -4.08 -7.50 0.02
N PRO A 34 -2.87 -7.23 0.55
CA PRO A 34 -2.57 -5.95 1.16
C PRO A 34 -2.83 -4.82 0.15
N VAL A 35 -3.66 -3.86 0.53
CA VAL A 35 -4.00 -2.70 -0.29
C VAL A 35 -3.01 -1.58 0.02
N TYR A 36 -1.96 -1.48 -0.80
CA TYR A 36 -0.99 -0.39 -0.69
C TYR A 36 -1.51 0.87 -1.38
N LYS A 37 -1.48 2.00 -0.67
CA LYS A 37 -1.88 3.31 -1.21
C LYS A 37 -0.65 4.06 -1.71
N PRO A 38 -0.66 4.58 -2.96
CA PRO A 38 0.49 5.26 -3.51
C PRO A 38 0.82 6.55 -2.74
N VAL A 39 2.09 6.96 -2.82
CA VAL A 39 2.51 8.29 -2.34
C VAL A 39 2.25 9.31 -3.44
N TRP A 40 1.55 10.38 -3.10
CA TRP A 40 1.25 11.47 -4.04
C TRP A 40 2.31 12.57 -3.92
N LEU A 41 2.93 12.92 -5.04
CA LEU A 41 3.88 14.02 -5.15
C LEU A 41 3.32 15.12 -6.03
N LEU A 42 3.42 16.37 -5.59
CA LEU A 42 3.15 17.56 -6.38
C LEU A 42 4.48 18.20 -6.79
N ASP A 43 4.61 18.48 -8.08
CA ASP A 43 5.79 19.09 -8.72
C ASP A 43 7.11 18.42 -8.31
N TYR A 44 7.08 17.10 -8.06
CA TYR A 44 8.21 16.26 -7.64
C TYR A 44 8.92 16.71 -6.35
N GLN A 45 8.28 17.54 -5.53
CA GLN A 45 8.91 18.11 -4.33
C GLN A 45 8.01 18.09 -3.10
N VAL A 46 6.69 18.10 -3.28
CA VAL A 46 5.74 18.19 -2.17
C VAL A 46 4.95 16.90 -2.06
N ILE A 47 5.10 16.18 -0.95
CA ILE A 47 4.23 15.07 -0.59
C ILE A 47 2.90 15.64 -0.11
N ILE A 48 1.80 15.11 -0.63
CA ILE A 48 0.44 15.53 -0.27
C ILE A 48 -0.36 14.34 0.27
N GLY A 49 -1.27 14.61 1.19
CA GLY A 49 -2.28 13.64 1.63
C GLY A 49 -3.41 13.51 0.60
N GLU A 50 -4.29 12.53 0.82
CA GLU A 50 -5.45 12.32 -0.06
C GLU A 50 -6.49 13.44 0.04
N ASN A 51 -6.51 14.19 1.15
CA ASN A 51 -7.39 15.34 1.32
C ASN A 51 -7.04 16.47 0.34
N GLU A 52 -5.77 16.73 0.10
CA GLU A 52 -5.33 17.82 -0.77
C GLU A 52 -5.55 17.54 -2.25
N LEU A 53 -5.71 16.27 -2.63
CA LEU A 53 -6.11 15.90 -4.00
C LEU A 53 -7.47 16.49 -4.35
N SER A 54 -8.39 16.65 -3.39
CA SER A 54 -9.71 17.25 -3.63
C SER A 54 -9.64 18.74 -3.99
N VAL A 55 -8.57 19.42 -3.58
CA VAL A 55 -8.34 20.84 -3.86
C VAL A 55 -7.72 21.04 -5.25
N ILE A 56 -7.06 20.01 -5.78
CA ILE A 56 -6.40 20.05 -7.09
C ILE A 56 -7.46 19.82 -8.17
N LYS A 57 -7.66 20.83 -9.03
CA LYS A 57 -8.55 20.70 -10.18
C LYS A 57 -7.87 19.89 -11.29
N PRO A 58 -8.53 18.86 -11.87
CA PRO A 58 -7.92 18.05 -12.94
C PRO A 58 -7.44 18.86 -14.14
N GLY A 59 -8.16 19.91 -14.52
CA GLY A 59 -7.79 20.77 -15.65
C GLY A 59 -6.50 21.58 -15.45
N GLU A 60 -6.04 21.72 -14.20
CA GLU A 60 -4.80 22.42 -13.84
C GLU A 60 -3.58 21.48 -13.83
N ILE A 61 -3.80 20.17 -13.96
CA ILE A 61 -2.71 19.19 -14.04
C ILE A 61 -2.13 19.24 -15.45
N LYS A 62 -0.81 19.45 -15.54
CA LYS A 62 -0.05 19.43 -16.79
C LYS A 62 0.37 18.02 -17.18
N LYS A 63 0.82 17.23 -16.19
CA LYS A 63 1.40 15.91 -16.40
C LYS A 63 1.16 15.03 -15.18
N ILE A 64 0.99 13.73 -15.41
CA ILE A 64 0.96 12.70 -14.38
C ILE A 64 2.03 11.68 -14.73
N ASP A 65 2.96 11.42 -13.82
CA ASP A 65 3.93 10.34 -13.92
C ASP A 65 3.69 9.31 -12.82
N ILE A 66 3.74 8.04 -13.19
CA ILE A 66 3.54 6.93 -12.26
C ILE A 66 4.85 6.16 -12.18
N TYR A 67 5.43 6.13 -10.98
CA TYR A 67 6.66 5.40 -10.71
C TYR A 67 6.35 4.14 -9.91
N LYS A 68 6.79 3.01 -10.45
CA LYS A 68 6.73 1.68 -9.82
C LYS A 68 8.16 1.26 -9.48
N ALA A 69 8.31 0.23 -8.64
CA ALA A 69 9.58 -0.20 -8.06
C ALA A 69 10.80 -0.20 -9.01
N ASN A 70 10.63 -0.61 -10.27
CA ASN A 70 11.70 -0.70 -11.27
C ASN A 70 12.09 0.63 -11.95
N ASN A 71 11.31 1.69 -11.79
CA ASN A 71 11.51 2.98 -12.48
C ASN A 71 11.53 4.18 -11.51
N ILE A 72 11.76 3.95 -10.22
CA ILE A 72 11.79 5.03 -9.22
C ILE A 72 13.17 5.69 -9.18
N PRO A 73 13.26 7.03 -9.25
CA PRO A 73 14.51 7.75 -9.05
C PRO A 73 15.19 7.38 -7.74
N ALA A 74 16.52 7.28 -7.72
CA ALA A 74 17.29 6.82 -6.56
C ALA A 74 16.95 7.56 -5.26
N LYS A 75 16.67 8.86 -5.34
CA LYS A 75 16.30 9.71 -4.19
C LYS A 75 14.96 9.36 -3.53
N TRP A 76 14.08 8.62 -4.20
CA TRP A 76 12.79 8.17 -3.66
C TRP A 76 12.70 6.65 -3.53
N ARG A 77 13.85 5.96 -3.59
CA ARG A 77 13.89 4.50 -3.55
C ARG A 77 13.23 3.94 -2.29
N GLY A 78 13.38 4.62 -1.15
CA GLY A 78 12.69 4.27 0.09
C GLY A 78 11.16 4.23 0.00
N LEU A 79 10.55 4.98 -0.93
CA LEU A 79 9.10 5.03 -1.13
C LEU A 79 8.58 4.00 -2.14
N ALA A 80 9.46 3.14 -2.67
CA ALA A 80 9.14 2.26 -3.79
C ALA A 80 8.08 1.19 -3.48
N GLU A 81 7.97 0.79 -2.21
CA GLU A 81 7.01 -0.23 -1.77
C GLU A 81 5.55 0.18 -2.05
N HIS A 82 5.22 1.46 -1.85
CA HIS A 82 3.87 1.97 -2.09
C HIS A 82 3.64 2.47 -3.52
N GLY A 83 4.71 2.65 -4.30
CA GLY A 83 4.65 3.35 -5.58
C GLY A 83 4.39 4.85 -5.41
N ILE A 84 4.69 5.62 -6.46
CA ILE A 84 4.61 7.08 -6.43
C ILE A 84 3.80 7.56 -7.62
N VAL A 85 2.86 8.47 -7.37
CA VAL A 85 2.14 9.21 -8.41
C VAL A 85 2.54 10.67 -8.30
N ALA A 86 3.28 11.15 -9.29
CA ALA A 86 3.74 12.54 -9.36
C ALA A 86 2.87 13.35 -10.31
N LEU A 87 2.29 14.43 -9.79
CA LEU A 87 1.47 15.39 -10.50
C LEU A 87 2.33 16.63 -10.77
N THR A 88 2.47 17.02 -12.04
CA THR A 88 3.02 18.33 -12.41
C THR A 88 1.89 19.28 -12.71
N MET A 89 1.89 20.45 -12.11
CA MET A 89 0.82 21.44 -12.29
C MET A 89 1.16 22.44 -13.41
N LYS A 90 0.13 22.99 -14.05
CA LYS A 90 0.26 24.10 -15.00
C LYS A 90 0.64 25.40 -14.28
N HIS A 91 0.11 25.57 -13.07
CA HIS A 91 0.36 26.73 -12.21
C HIS A 91 0.72 26.26 -10.81
N ARG A 92 1.46 27.09 -10.08
CA ARG A 92 1.88 26.77 -8.71
C ARG A 92 0.67 26.77 -7.77
N VAL A 93 0.38 25.62 -7.15
CA VAL A 93 -0.66 25.50 -6.13
C VAL A 93 -0.14 26.04 -4.80
N LYS A 94 -0.94 26.87 -4.13
CA LYS A 94 -0.60 27.43 -2.81
C LYS A 94 -0.98 26.42 -1.73
N LEU A 95 -0.05 25.53 -1.38
CA LEU A 95 -0.18 24.65 -0.22
C LEU A 95 0.70 25.15 0.92
N LYS A 96 0.20 25.04 2.15
CA LYS A 96 1.04 25.21 3.34
C LYS A 96 1.93 23.97 3.48
N THR A 97 3.23 24.12 3.28
CA THR A 97 4.19 23.02 3.32
C THR A 97 5.24 23.23 4.40
N THR A 98 5.78 22.14 4.92
CA THR A 98 6.94 22.15 5.82
C THR A 98 8.07 21.29 5.25
N THR A 99 9.32 21.60 5.61
CA THR A 99 10.49 20.77 5.28
C THR A 99 10.79 19.79 6.42
N LEU A 100 11.51 18.70 6.14
CA LEU A 100 11.93 17.76 7.19
C LEU A 100 12.78 18.43 8.28
N SER A 101 13.66 19.36 7.89
CA SER A 101 14.45 20.15 8.84
C SER A 101 13.62 21.10 9.69
N SER A 102 12.48 21.59 9.18
CA SER A 102 11.55 22.44 9.94
C SER A 102 10.71 21.59 10.91
N LEU A 103 10.29 20.39 10.48
CA LEU A 103 9.65 19.39 11.35
C LEU A 103 10.54 19.01 12.54
N SER A 104 11.81 18.68 12.31
CA SER A 104 12.75 18.35 13.38
C SER A 104 12.85 19.47 14.43
N ARG A 105 12.98 20.72 13.97
CA ARG A 105 13.06 21.90 14.83
C ARG A 105 11.76 22.15 15.60
N TRP A 106 10.62 22.01 14.94
CA TRP A 106 9.31 22.15 15.59
C TRP A 106 9.09 21.11 16.69
N LEU A 107 9.62 19.91 16.52
CA LEU A 107 9.56 18.83 17.51
C LEU A 107 10.67 18.92 18.58
N HIS A 108 11.53 19.95 18.56
CA HIS A 108 12.64 20.14 19.47
C HIS A 108 13.58 18.91 19.59
N LEU A 109 13.84 18.23 18.47
CA LEU A 109 14.67 17.03 18.45
C LEU A 109 16.15 17.40 18.40
N ALA A 110 16.94 16.82 19.30
CA ALA A 110 18.39 16.97 19.35
C ALA A 110 19.08 15.81 18.60
N GLY A 111 20.15 16.14 17.87
CA GLY A 111 21.01 15.18 17.18
C GLY A 111 20.49 14.72 15.81
N PRO A 112 21.10 13.65 15.25
CA PRO A 112 20.69 13.12 13.94
C PRO A 112 19.27 12.55 13.98
N VAL A 113 18.43 13.00 13.05
CA VAL A 113 17.04 12.56 12.88
C VAL A 113 16.88 11.87 11.54
N ARG A 114 16.25 10.69 11.54
CA ARG A 114 15.83 9.98 10.32
C ARG A 114 14.32 10.12 10.16
N PHE A 115 13.87 10.33 8.93
CA PHE A 115 12.46 10.48 8.63
C PHE A 115 11.91 9.25 7.93
N LYS A 116 10.66 8.94 8.24
CA LYS A 116 9.84 7.94 7.57
C LYS A 116 8.50 8.54 7.15
N LEU A 117 7.87 7.93 6.17
CA LEU A 117 6.54 8.27 5.68
C LEU A 117 5.70 6.99 5.64
N ASP A 118 4.69 6.91 6.50
CA ASP A 118 3.89 5.69 6.70
C ASP A 118 4.78 4.43 6.88
N GLY A 119 5.85 4.54 7.67
CA GLY A 119 6.82 3.45 7.93
C GLY A 119 7.94 3.31 6.91
N LEU A 120 7.84 3.94 5.74
CA LEU A 120 8.85 3.87 4.67
C LEU A 120 9.95 4.93 4.83
N PRO A 121 11.23 4.62 4.56
CA PRO A 121 12.32 5.58 4.72
C PRO A 121 12.21 6.74 3.74
N LEU A 122 12.38 7.96 4.26
CA LEU A 122 12.38 9.19 3.49
C LEU A 122 13.81 9.72 3.35
N GLU A 123 14.43 9.46 2.20
CA GLU A 123 15.87 9.69 1.98
C GLU A 123 16.18 11.07 1.40
N ASP A 124 15.25 11.68 0.67
CA ASP A 124 15.44 12.99 0.03
C ASP A 124 15.12 14.14 1.01
N PRO A 125 16.12 14.90 1.49
CA PRO A 125 15.91 15.98 2.45
C PRO A 125 15.25 17.22 1.81
N ALA A 126 15.22 17.31 0.48
CA ALA A 126 14.58 18.42 -0.23
C ALA A 126 13.05 18.26 -0.31
N LEU A 127 12.54 17.06 0.00
CA LEU A 127 11.10 16.84 0.04
C LEU A 127 10.44 17.69 1.12
N ARG A 128 9.28 18.22 0.73
CA ARG A 128 8.38 18.97 1.57
C ARG A 128 7.10 18.19 1.76
N ILE A 129 6.39 18.48 2.83
CA ILE A 129 5.15 17.80 3.14
C ILE A 129 4.08 18.86 3.34
N ALA A 130 2.95 18.71 2.65
CA ALA A 130 1.79 19.55 2.88
C ALA A 130 1.26 19.30 4.30
N LEU A 131 1.12 20.38 5.07
CA LEU A 131 0.74 20.30 6.48
C LEU A 131 -0.67 19.69 6.66
N ALA A 132 -1.58 19.96 5.73
CA ALA A 132 -2.94 19.41 5.75
C ALA A 132 -2.99 17.89 5.54
N GLY A 133 -1.92 17.32 4.98
CA GLY A 133 -1.82 15.90 4.66
C GLY A 133 -1.15 15.09 5.75
N ILE A 134 -0.67 15.73 6.82
CA ILE A 134 -0.10 15.03 7.98
C ILE A 134 -1.24 14.64 8.93
N ALA A 135 -1.50 13.34 9.05
CA ALA A 135 -2.45 12.79 10.02
C ALA A 135 -1.84 12.72 11.43
N GLY A 136 -0.52 12.55 11.53
CA GLY A 136 0.19 12.52 12.80
C GLY A 136 1.68 12.31 12.63
N LEU A 137 2.41 12.46 13.74
CA LEU A 137 3.86 12.26 13.81
C LEU A 137 4.16 11.32 14.96
N ASP A 138 4.81 10.20 14.66
CA ASP A 138 5.28 9.25 15.66
C ASP A 138 6.78 9.42 15.84
N VAL A 139 7.21 9.80 17.06
CA VAL A 139 8.61 10.06 17.37
C VAL A 139 9.17 8.92 18.21
N THR A 140 10.12 8.19 17.65
CA THR A 140 10.92 7.19 18.37
C THR A 140 12.26 7.80 18.71
N ARG A 141 12.52 8.05 19.99
CA ARG A 141 13.78 8.63 20.45
C ARG A 141 14.90 7.58 20.47
N ALA A 142 16.14 8.04 20.33
CA ALA A 142 17.31 7.19 20.43
C ALA A 142 17.35 6.43 21.77
N THR A 143 17.76 5.17 21.73
CA THR A 143 18.02 4.34 22.90
C THR A 143 19.47 3.85 22.85
N PRO A 144 20.02 3.31 23.97
CA PRO A 144 21.37 2.74 23.95
C PRO A 144 21.55 1.61 22.92
N THR A 145 20.46 0.92 22.56
CA THR A 145 20.44 -0.18 21.59
C THR A 145 20.10 0.26 20.16
N ALA A 146 19.55 1.47 19.97
CA ALA A 146 19.20 2.03 18.67
C ALA A 146 19.64 3.51 18.61
N PRO A 147 20.88 3.80 18.15
CA PRO A 147 21.38 5.15 18.09
C PRO A 147 20.70 5.92 16.95
N GLY A 148 19.83 6.87 17.31
CA GLY A 148 19.20 7.82 16.39
C GLY A 148 17.71 8.01 16.67
N THR A 149 17.25 9.25 16.51
CA THR A 149 15.82 9.56 16.61
C THR A 149 15.16 9.33 15.25
N VAL A 150 14.03 8.63 15.23
CA VAL A 150 13.23 8.40 14.03
C VAL A 150 11.91 9.14 14.17
N VAL A 151 11.53 9.90 13.15
CA VAL A 151 10.21 10.54 13.05
C VAL A 151 9.47 9.88 11.90
N ASP A 152 8.38 9.19 12.20
CA ASP A 152 7.49 8.64 11.20
C ASP A 152 6.30 9.57 10.98
N ILE A 153 6.09 9.95 9.73
CA ILE A 153 5.07 10.89 9.31
C ILE A 153 3.92 10.10 8.74
N ARG A 154 2.79 10.11 9.43
CA ARG A 154 1.58 9.44 8.96
C ARG A 154 0.80 10.37 8.06
N LEU A 155 0.52 9.94 6.84
CA LEU A 155 -0.29 10.72 5.91
C LEU A 155 -1.79 10.50 6.14
N VAL A 156 -2.59 11.51 5.84
CA VAL A 156 -4.04 11.36 5.77
C VAL A 156 -4.38 10.46 4.58
N ARG A 157 -5.03 9.33 4.89
CA ARG A 157 -5.58 8.38 3.92
C ARG A 157 -7.09 8.30 4.13
N THR A 158 -7.87 8.57 3.09
CA THR A 158 -9.30 8.29 3.11
C THR A 158 -9.50 6.80 2.79
N GLY A 159 -10.13 6.06 3.70
CA GLY A 159 -10.54 4.69 3.42
C GLY A 159 -11.43 4.62 2.17
N PRO A 160 -11.59 3.45 1.54
CA PRO A 160 -12.56 3.31 0.46
C PRO A 160 -13.91 3.82 0.95
N THR A 161 -14.50 4.79 0.25
CA THR A 161 -15.87 5.21 0.52
C THR A 161 -16.73 3.95 0.40
N PRO A 162 -17.50 3.58 1.44
CA PRO A 162 -18.39 2.43 1.32
C PRO A 162 -19.28 2.65 0.10
N PRO A 163 -19.55 1.59 -0.69
CA PRO A 163 -20.44 1.72 -1.84
C PRO A 163 -21.74 2.37 -1.35
N PRO A 164 -22.31 3.33 -2.09
CA PRO A 164 -23.57 3.93 -1.71
C PRO A 164 -24.56 2.79 -1.46
N PRO A 165 -25.32 2.81 -0.34
CA PRO A 165 -26.32 1.80 -0.10
C PRO A 165 -27.24 1.78 -1.32
N GLY A 166 -27.17 0.69 -2.09
CA GLY A 166 -28.14 0.45 -3.16
C GLY A 166 -29.54 0.45 -2.55
N PRO A 167 -30.58 0.73 -3.35
CA PRO A 167 -31.95 0.65 -2.85
C PRO A 167 -32.18 -0.74 -2.23
N VAL A 168 -32.36 -0.77 -0.91
CA VAL A 168 -32.75 -1.98 -0.18
C VAL A 168 -34.20 -2.23 -0.58
N VAL A 169 -34.41 -3.12 -1.56
CA VAL A 169 -35.72 -3.68 -1.84
C VAL A 169 -35.91 -4.87 -0.89
N PRO A 170 -36.82 -4.80 0.10
CA PRO A 170 -37.04 -5.91 1.01
C PRO A 170 -37.53 -7.14 0.23
N GLY A 171 -36.80 -8.26 0.35
CA GLY A 171 -37.27 -9.57 -0.11
C GLY A 171 -36.72 -10.10 -1.44
N GLN A 172 -35.73 -9.45 -2.08
CA GLN A 172 -35.07 -10.05 -3.26
C GLN A 172 -33.66 -10.57 -2.96
N PRO A 173 -33.32 -11.82 -3.34
CA PRO A 173 -31.94 -12.31 -3.26
C PRO A 173 -31.04 -11.48 -4.20
N LEU A 174 -29.86 -11.10 -3.70
CA LEU A 174 -28.82 -10.36 -4.42
C LEU A 174 -28.54 -10.99 -5.80
N ARG A 175 -29.09 -10.40 -6.86
CA ARG A 175 -28.68 -10.69 -8.23
C ARG A 175 -27.55 -9.74 -8.61
N ILE A 176 -26.33 -10.26 -8.64
CA ILE A 176 -25.19 -9.57 -9.25
C ILE A 176 -25.43 -9.56 -10.76
N LEU A 177 -25.73 -8.38 -11.33
CA LEU A 177 -25.90 -8.22 -12.77
C LEU A 177 -24.53 -7.95 -13.41
N ILE A 178 -23.90 -8.98 -13.96
CA ILE A 178 -22.70 -8.81 -14.80
C ILE A 178 -23.18 -8.38 -16.20
N ARG A 179 -23.03 -7.10 -16.54
CA ARG A 179 -23.19 -6.63 -17.93
C ARG A 179 -21.93 -6.99 -18.71
N GLY A 180 -21.98 -8.08 -19.46
CA GLY A 180 -21.02 -8.35 -20.54
C GLY A 180 -21.39 -7.51 -21.77
N THR A 181 -20.54 -6.57 -22.15
CA THR A 181 -20.58 -5.99 -23.49
C THR A 181 -19.89 -6.95 -24.45
N ALA A 182 -20.66 -7.79 -25.13
CA ALA A 182 -20.21 -8.48 -26.32
C ALA A 182 -20.79 -7.74 -27.53
N GLY A 183 -19.92 -7.02 -28.25
CA GLY A 183 -20.21 -6.57 -29.60
C GLY A 183 -19.92 -7.70 -30.58
N LEU A 184 -20.91 -8.02 -31.41
CA LEU A 184 -20.88 -8.04 -32.88
C LEU A 184 -22.25 -8.51 -33.37
#